data_AF-A0A3M0ZEA0-F1
#
_entry.id   AF-A0A3M0ZEA0-F1
#
_cell.length_a   1.000
_cell.length_b   1.000
_cell.length_c   1.000
_cell.angle_alpha   90.00
_cell.angle_beta   90.00
_cell.angle_gamma   90.00
#
_symmetry.space_group_name_H-M   'P 1'
#
loop_
_entity.id
_entity.type
_entity.pdbx_description
1 polymer ?
#
loop_
_entity_poly.entity_id
_entity_poly.type
_entity_poly.pdbx_seq_one_letter_code
_entity_poly.pdbx_strand_id
1 'polypeptide(L)'
;MNRRFALIPVCLLASIVPVLALINPNLQPIHLAKTHNSVVYGRVIACNSQEHNVKIKIIDTARGTIRAGTIITLYSPSPENLEALLALPVEQTIVAFAGKKRPRSKRNHILYYAGGGQWYTAIAETPVRWRILQNADQ
;
A
#
# COMPACT_ATOMS: atom_id res chain seq x y z
N MET A 1 -9.84 46.41 -51.53
CA MET A 1 -8.72 46.50 -50.58
C MET A 1 -9.29 46.71 -49.19
N ASN A 2 -9.40 45.64 -48.38
CA ASN A 2 -9.86 45.70 -46.99
C ASN A 2 -9.14 44.57 -46.21
N ARG A 3 -8.27 44.95 -45.28
CA ARG A 3 -7.55 44.05 -44.37
C ARG A 3 -8.48 43.62 -43.23
N ARG A 4 -8.55 42.33 -42.92
CA ARG A 4 -9.02 41.82 -41.62
C ARG A 4 -8.03 40.79 -41.09
N PHE A 5 -7.51 41.07 -39.91
CA PHE A 5 -6.63 40.20 -39.13
C PHE A 5 -7.44 39.24 -38.26
N ALA A 6 -6.77 38.13 -37.91
CA ALA A 6 -6.92 37.30 -36.71
C ALA A 6 -8.10 36.32 -36.65
N LEU A 7 -7.77 35.02 -36.59
CA LEU A 7 -7.70 34.27 -35.33
C LEU A 7 -7.29 32.82 -35.63
N ILE A 8 -6.14 32.40 -35.10
CA ILE A 8 -5.72 30.99 -35.07
C ILE A 8 -6.45 30.35 -33.88
N PRO A 9 -7.31 29.34 -34.06
CA PRO A 9 -7.81 28.57 -32.94
C PRO A 9 -6.78 27.47 -32.63
N VAL A 10 -5.84 27.80 -31.75
CA VAL A 10 -5.14 26.81 -30.91
C VAL A 10 -6.15 26.43 -29.83
N CYS A 11 -6.77 25.26 -29.94
CA CYS A 11 -7.52 24.70 -28.82
C CYS A 11 -7.44 23.18 -28.77
N LEU A 12 -6.57 22.76 -27.84
CA LEU A 12 -6.69 21.59 -26.96
C LEU A 12 -6.88 20.22 -27.62
N LEU A 13 -5.73 19.57 -27.78
CA LEU A 13 -5.49 18.20 -27.34
C LEU A 13 -6.07 17.99 -25.93
N ALA A 14 -7.32 17.53 -25.82
CA ALA A 14 -7.83 16.88 -24.63
C ALA A 14 -7.89 15.38 -24.91
N SER A 15 -6.74 14.74 -24.78
CA SER A 15 -6.59 13.29 -24.69
C SER A 15 -7.41 12.78 -23.51
N ILE A 16 -8.62 12.29 -23.78
CA ILE A 16 -9.47 11.60 -22.81
C ILE A 16 -9.04 10.14 -22.75
N VAL A 17 -8.18 9.80 -21.78
CA VAL A 17 -7.94 8.41 -21.32
C VAL A 17 -7.54 8.52 -19.82
N PRO A 18 -7.88 7.57 -18.94
CA PRO A 18 -9.20 7.12 -18.52
C PRO A 18 -9.30 7.15 -16.96
N VAL A 19 -10.31 7.77 -16.35
CA VAL A 19 -10.49 7.67 -14.88
C VAL A 19 -11.37 6.46 -14.57
N LEU A 20 -10.81 5.26 -14.73
CA LEU A 20 -11.32 4.02 -14.12
C LEU A 20 -10.48 3.61 -12.91
N ALA A 21 -9.83 4.58 -12.25
CA ALA A 21 -9.51 4.41 -10.84
C ALA A 21 -10.81 4.68 -10.07
N LEU A 22 -11.37 3.62 -9.50
CA LEU A 22 -12.44 3.71 -8.51
C LEU A 22 -11.86 4.44 -7.28
N ILE A 23 -11.75 5.77 -7.34
CA ILE A 23 -11.30 6.61 -6.23
C ILE A 23 -12.42 6.55 -5.20
N ASN A 24 -12.31 5.67 -4.20
CA ASN A 24 -13.14 5.77 -3.01
C ASN A 24 -12.73 7.07 -2.28
N PRO A 25 -13.53 8.15 -2.35
CA PRO A 25 -13.11 9.46 -1.85
C PRO A 25 -12.85 9.43 -0.34
N ASN A 26 -13.46 8.47 0.36
CA ASN A 26 -13.36 8.33 1.82
C ASN A 26 -12.11 7.55 2.28
N LEU A 27 -11.38 6.90 1.36
CA LEU A 27 -10.19 6.10 1.67
C LEU A 27 -8.93 6.63 0.97
N GLN A 28 -8.85 7.94 0.72
CA GLN A 28 -7.59 8.52 0.24
C GLN A 28 -6.46 8.24 1.26
N PRO A 29 -5.20 8.10 0.80
CA PRO A 29 -4.06 7.82 1.67
C PRO A 29 -3.95 8.74 2.90
N ILE A 30 -4.34 10.01 2.73
CA ILE A 30 -4.37 10.99 3.83
C ILE A 30 -5.40 10.65 4.93
N HIS A 31 -6.56 10.10 4.58
CA HIS A 31 -7.57 9.66 5.55
C HIS A 31 -7.13 8.41 6.30
N LEU A 32 -6.44 7.49 5.60
CA LEU A 32 -5.82 6.32 6.22
C LEU A 32 -4.72 6.74 7.20
N ALA A 33 -3.85 7.69 6.83
CA ALA A 33 -2.80 8.20 7.71
C ALA A 33 -3.35 8.87 8.98
N LYS A 34 -4.55 9.46 8.93
CA LYS A 34 -5.21 10.06 10.10
C LYS A 34 -5.74 9.02 11.09
N THR A 35 -6.21 7.88 10.58
CA THR A 35 -6.91 6.84 11.35
C THR A 35 -5.99 5.74 11.90
N HIS A 36 -4.73 5.68 11.44
CA HIS A 36 -3.72 4.72 11.90
C HIS A 36 -2.64 5.39 12.76
N ASN A 37 -1.99 4.59 13.61
CA ASN A 37 -0.94 5.02 14.52
C ASN A 37 0.38 5.24 13.79
N SER A 38 0.68 4.35 12.84
CA SER A 38 1.91 4.40 12.06
C SER A 38 1.64 4.28 10.56
N VAL A 39 2.47 4.95 9.78
CA VAL A 39 2.52 4.85 8.31
C VAL A 39 3.98 4.66 7.93
N VAL A 40 4.28 3.53 7.30
CA VAL A 40 5.65 3.13 6.96
C VAL A 40 5.77 2.75 5.51
N TYR A 41 6.95 2.99 4.96
CA TYR A 41 7.38 2.51 3.66
C TYR A 41 8.38 1.39 3.88
N GLY A 42 8.09 0.23 3.30
CA GLY A 42 8.92 -0.96 3.37
C GLY A 42 9.44 -1.34 2.00
N ARG A 43 10.58 -2.02 1.96
CA ARG A 43 11.09 -2.68 0.77
C ARG A 43 11.20 -4.18 1.02
N VAL A 44 10.68 -4.98 0.11
CA VAL A 44 10.86 -6.43 0.11
C VAL A 44 12.34 -6.74 -0.10
N ILE A 45 12.97 -7.44 0.85
CA ILE A 45 14.39 -7.78 0.80
C ILE A 45 14.64 -9.28 0.60
N ALA A 46 13.65 -10.12 0.90
CA ALA A 46 13.73 -11.56 0.68
C ALA A 46 12.33 -12.18 0.65
N CYS A 47 12.17 -13.20 -0.20
CA CYS A 47 11.00 -14.08 -0.22
C CYS A 47 11.51 -15.51 0.00
N ASN A 48 10.97 -16.18 1.02
CA ASN A 48 11.36 -17.54 1.39
C ASN A 48 10.18 -18.49 1.20
N SER A 49 10.24 -19.30 0.14
CA SER A 49 9.23 -20.31 -0.18
C SER A 49 9.28 -21.54 0.71
N GLN A 50 10.38 -21.81 1.43
CA GLN A 50 10.47 -22.94 2.36
C GLN A 50 9.85 -22.58 3.72
N GLU A 51 10.07 -21.34 4.18
CA GLU A 51 9.55 -20.84 5.45
C GLU A 51 8.22 -20.10 5.31
N HIS A 52 7.65 -20.05 4.10
CA HIS A 52 6.37 -19.41 3.78
C HIS A 52 6.29 -17.94 4.26
N ASN A 53 7.38 -17.19 4.06
CA ASN A 53 7.48 -15.82 4.56
C ASN A 53 8.18 -14.86 3.61
N VAL A 54 7.95 -13.57 3.84
CA VAL A 54 8.59 -12.46 3.14
C VAL A 54 9.16 -11.50 4.17
N LYS A 55 10.41 -11.08 3.96
CA LYS A 55 11.07 -10.08 4.80
C LYS A 55 10.99 -8.72 4.13
N ILE A 56 10.51 -7.74 4.88
CA ILE A 56 10.45 -6.35 4.47
C ILE A 56 11.32 -5.51 5.40
N LYS A 57 12.23 -4.75 4.82
CA LYS A 57 12.98 -3.72 5.55
C LYS A 57 12.22 -2.40 5.47
N ILE A 58 11.90 -1.81 6.61
CA ILE A 58 11.34 -0.46 6.67
C ILE A 58 12.41 0.51 6.19
N ILE A 59 12.13 1.24 5.12
CA ILE A 59 13.06 2.22 4.53
C ILE A 59 12.76 3.63 5.03
N ASP A 60 11.49 3.93 5.34
CA ASP A 60 11.08 5.22 5.85
C ASP A 60 9.80 5.12 6.69
N THR A 61 9.55 6.11 7.54
CA THR A 61 8.40 6.21 8.43
C THR A 61 7.78 7.59 8.32
N ALA A 62 6.68 7.69 7.59
CA ALA A 62 5.91 8.93 7.51
C ALA A 62 5.25 9.30 8.85
N ARG A 63 4.90 8.30 9.67
CA ARG A 63 4.24 8.51 10.95
C ARG A 63 4.44 7.33 11.89
N GLY A 64 4.52 7.60 13.19
CA GLY A 64 4.44 6.59 14.24
C GLY A 64 5.80 6.21 14.81
N THR A 65 5.89 5.00 15.38
CA THR A 65 7.05 4.56 16.18
C THR A 65 7.87 3.44 15.56
N ILE A 66 7.34 2.77 14.53
CA ILE A 66 8.12 1.79 13.75
C ILE A 66 9.24 2.57 13.07
N ARG A 67 10.50 2.13 13.20
CA ARG A 67 11.66 2.90 12.71
C ARG A 67 12.20 2.35 11.40
N ALA A 68 12.77 3.22 10.58
CA ALA A 68 13.61 2.81 9.45
C ALA A 68 14.72 1.84 9.91
N GLY A 69 15.03 0.86 9.06
CA GLY A 69 15.93 -0.26 9.36
C GLY A 69 15.26 -1.46 10.03
N THR A 70 14.04 -1.30 10.57
CA THR A 70 13.29 -2.44 11.16
C THR A 70 12.99 -3.48 10.07
N ILE A 71 13.20 -4.76 10.37
CA ILE A 71 12.82 -5.87 9.47
C ILE A 71 11.54 -6.50 9.99
N ILE A 72 10.54 -6.53 9.12
CA ILE A 72 9.23 -7.15 9.35
C ILE A 72 9.18 -8.47 8.58
N THR A 73 8.75 -9.52 9.25
CA THR A 73 8.42 -10.80 8.62
C THR A 73 6.91 -10.85 8.39
N LEU A 74 6.51 -10.83 7.11
CA LEU A 74 5.17 -11.20 6.67
C LEU A 74 5.09 -12.72 6.46
N TYR A 75 4.00 -13.34 6.87
CA TYR A 75 3.74 -14.75 6.61
C TYR A 75 2.23 -15.01 6.56
N SER A 76 1.83 -16.13 5.98
CA SER A 76 0.45 -16.60 6.05
C SER A 76 0.40 -18.10 6.34
N PRO A 77 -0.49 -18.56 7.24
CA PRO A 77 -0.81 -19.97 7.36
C PRO A 77 -1.81 -20.44 6.29
N SER A 78 -2.45 -19.53 5.55
CA SER A 78 -3.42 -19.88 4.51
C SER A 78 -2.71 -20.04 3.16
N PRO A 79 -2.90 -21.17 2.44
CA PRO A 79 -2.31 -21.40 1.12
C PRO A 79 -2.66 -20.32 0.09
N GLU A 80 -3.90 -19.82 0.08
CA GLU A 80 -4.37 -18.82 -0.90
C GLU A 80 -3.62 -17.49 -0.78
N ASN A 81 -3.33 -17.07 0.46
CA ASN A 81 -2.58 -15.85 0.73
C ASN A 81 -1.07 -16.05 0.56
N LEU A 82 -0.61 -17.30 0.60
CA LEU A 82 0.80 -17.62 0.50
C LEU A 82 1.32 -17.39 -0.91
N GLU A 83 0.56 -17.77 -1.94
CA GLU A 83 0.92 -17.50 -3.33
C GLU A 83 1.05 -15.99 -3.60
N ALA A 84 0.06 -15.21 -3.17
CA ALA A 84 0.09 -13.75 -3.30
C ALA A 84 1.28 -13.12 -2.54
N LEU A 85 1.61 -13.66 -1.37
CA LEU A 85 2.76 -13.22 -0.58
C LEU A 85 4.09 -13.55 -1.27
N LEU A 86 4.26 -14.76 -1.78
CA LEU A 86 5.49 -15.20 -2.43
C LEU A 86 5.66 -14.59 -3.83
N ALA A 87 4.58 -14.10 -4.44
CA ALA A 87 4.62 -13.39 -5.72
C ALA A 87 5.19 -11.96 -5.61
N LEU A 88 5.40 -11.42 -4.40
CA LEU A 88 5.98 -10.10 -4.21
C LEU A 88 7.44 -10.07 -4.69
N PRO A 89 7.79 -9.23 -5.69
CA PRO A 89 9.18 -9.14 -6.14
C PRO A 89 10.10 -8.56 -5.07
N VAL A 90 11.34 -9.06 -5.04
CA VAL A 90 12.41 -8.41 -4.28
C VAL A 90 12.63 -6.99 -4.80
N GLU A 91 13.00 -6.07 -3.92
CA GLU A 91 13.08 -4.62 -4.13
C GLU A 91 11.73 -3.90 -4.29
N GLN A 92 10.60 -4.60 -4.26
CA GLN A 92 9.30 -3.96 -4.32
C GLN A 92 9.05 -3.10 -3.07
N THR A 93 8.56 -1.87 -3.29
CA THR A 93 8.12 -0.98 -2.22
C THR A 93 6.69 -1.31 -1.79
N ILE A 94 6.48 -1.45 -0.50
CA ILE A 94 5.17 -1.56 0.13
C ILE A 94 4.87 -0.33 0.99
N VAL A 95 3.60 0.02 1.09
CA VAL A 95 3.11 1.06 2.01
C VAL A 95 2.21 0.41 3.03
N ALA A 96 2.49 0.57 4.32
CA ALA A 96 1.70 -0.04 5.39
C ALA A 96 1.17 1.00 6.38
N PHE A 97 -0.11 0.87 6.71
CA PHE A 97 -0.83 1.62 7.72
C PHE A 97 -1.05 0.70 8.92
N ALA A 98 -0.24 0.87 9.96
CA ALA A 98 -0.22 -0.02 11.10
C ALA A 98 -0.96 0.58 12.30
N GLY A 99 -1.85 -0.25 12.87
CA GLY A 99 -2.57 -0.04 14.09
C GLY A 99 -3.63 1.04 14.01
N LYS A 100 -4.91 0.64 13.91
CA LYS A 100 -6.01 1.58 13.88
C LYS A 100 -6.16 2.25 15.25
N LYS A 101 -6.32 3.58 15.27
CA LYS A 101 -6.52 4.36 16.51
C LYS A 101 -7.79 3.95 17.24
N ARG A 102 -8.86 3.68 16.48
CA ARG A 102 -10.17 3.24 16.96
C ARG A 102 -10.83 2.28 15.95
N PRO A 103 -11.57 1.26 16.40
CA PRO A 103 -11.74 0.80 17.78
C PRO A 103 -10.47 0.14 18.35
N ARG A 104 -10.35 0.03 19.68
CA ARG A 104 -9.17 -0.55 20.36
C ARG A 104 -8.87 -1.99 19.92
N SER A 105 -9.91 -2.75 19.56
CA SER A 105 -9.79 -4.11 19.01
C SER A 105 -8.98 -4.18 17.72
N LYS A 106 -8.84 -3.08 16.97
CA LYS A 106 -8.12 -3.02 15.70
C LYS A 106 -6.72 -2.39 15.81
N ARG A 107 -6.15 -2.28 17.03
CA ARG A 107 -4.81 -1.70 17.23
C ARG A 107 -3.66 -2.52 16.65
N ASN A 108 -3.87 -3.81 16.42
CA ASN A 108 -2.87 -4.67 15.80
C ASN A 108 -3.16 -4.89 14.30
N HIS A 109 -4.25 -4.31 13.77
CA HIS A 109 -4.57 -4.45 12.35
C HIS A 109 -3.61 -3.60 11.52
N ILE A 110 -3.27 -4.15 10.37
CA ILE A 110 -2.43 -3.53 9.38
C ILE A 110 -3.18 -3.59 8.06
N LEU A 111 -3.24 -2.45 7.39
CA LEU A 111 -3.64 -2.36 6.00
C LEU A 111 -2.38 -2.03 5.21
N TYR A 112 -2.05 -2.81 4.20
CA TYR A 112 -0.87 -2.53 3.38
C TYR A 112 -1.18 -2.69 1.90
N TYR A 113 -0.47 -1.89 1.10
CA TYR A 113 -0.50 -1.90 -0.35
C TYR A 113 0.81 -2.50 -0.85
N ALA A 114 0.70 -3.53 -1.69
CA ALA A 114 1.82 -4.28 -2.22
C ALA A 114 1.88 -4.21 -3.75
N GLY A 115 1.42 -3.10 -4.36
CA GLY A 115 1.42 -2.92 -5.81
C GLY A 115 0.26 -3.63 -6.52
N GLY A 116 0.20 -3.51 -7.85
CA GLY A 116 -0.80 -4.20 -8.67
C GLY A 116 -2.26 -3.78 -8.45
N GLY A 117 -2.50 -2.67 -7.74
CA GLY A 117 -3.85 -2.20 -7.41
C GLY A 117 -4.52 -2.95 -6.27
N GLN A 118 -3.82 -3.84 -5.55
CA GLN A 118 -4.40 -4.67 -4.50
C GLN A 118 -3.99 -4.24 -3.09
N TRP A 119 -4.97 -4.24 -2.19
CA TRP A 119 -4.77 -4.01 -0.77
C TRP A 119 -4.87 -5.31 0.02
N TYR A 120 -4.13 -5.41 1.12
CA TYR A 120 -4.15 -6.58 1.98
C TYR A 120 -4.30 -6.18 3.44
N THR A 121 -4.91 -7.08 4.20
CA THR A 121 -5.00 -6.94 5.66
C THR A 121 -4.09 -7.95 6.36
N ALA A 122 -3.48 -7.49 7.45
CA ALA A 122 -2.67 -8.32 8.33
C ALA A 122 -2.90 -7.97 9.80
N ILE A 123 -2.45 -8.85 10.69
CA ILE A 123 -2.38 -8.62 12.14
C ILE A 123 -0.92 -8.64 12.57
N ALA A 124 -0.48 -7.61 13.29
CA ALA A 124 0.75 -7.64 14.05
C ALA A 124 0.58 -8.59 15.24
N GLU A 125 1.19 -9.77 15.16
CA GLU A 125 1.33 -10.65 16.33
C GLU A 125 2.44 -10.15 17.25
N THR A 126 3.52 -9.64 16.64
CA THR A 126 4.56 -8.86 17.32
C THR A 126 4.89 -7.62 16.49
N PRO A 127 5.67 -6.65 17.02
CA PRO A 127 6.09 -5.48 16.24
C PRO A 127 6.81 -5.83 14.93
N VAL A 128 7.46 -6.98 14.85
CA VAL A 128 8.27 -7.44 13.70
C VAL A 128 7.71 -8.66 12.97
N ARG A 129 6.55 -9.17 13.39
CA ARG A 129 5.95 -10.38 12.79
C ARG A 129 4.47 -10.15 12.52
N TRP A 130 4.11 -10.11 11.25
CA TRP A 130 2.76 -9.80 10.80
C TRP A 130 2.17 -10.97 10.02
N ARG A 131 0.98 -11.40 10.43
CA ARG A 131 0.24 -12.48 9.78
C ARG A 131 -0.78 -11.92 8.81
N ILE A 132 -0.70 -12.33 7.55
CA ILE A 132 -1.65 -11.92 6.51
C ILE A 132 -2.98 -12.64 6.75
N LEU A 133 -4.07 -11.88 6.66
CA LEU A 133 -5.42 -12.40 6.79
C LEU A 133 -6.04 -12.69 5.43
N GLN A 134 -6.08 -11.68 4.56
CA GLN A 134 -6.76 -11.74 3.27
C GLN A 134 -6.43 -10.53 2.41
N ASN A 135 -6.76 -10.63 1.12
CA ASN A 135 -6.99 -9.47 0.25
C ASN A 135 -8.11 -8.60 0.86
N ALA A 136 -7.90 -7.30 0.93
CA ALA A 136 -8.83 -6.33 1.53
C ALA A 136 -9.97 -5.94 0.58
N ASP A 137 -9.82 -6.23 -0.71
CA ASP A 137 -10.81 -5.96 -1.77
C ASP A 137 -11.81 -7.12 -1.96
N GLN A 138 -11.62 -8.23 -1.23
CA GLN A 138 -12.46 -9.43 -1.21
C GLN A 138 -13.35 -9.50 0.03
#